data_AF-A0A9C8NVS4-F1
#
_entry.id   AF-A0A9C8NVS4-F1
#
_cell.length_a   1.000
_cell.length_b   1.000
_cell.length_c   1.000
_cell.angle_alpha   90.00
_cell.angle_beta   90.00
_cell.angle_gamma   90.00
#
_symmetry.space_group_name_H-M   'P 1'
#
loop_
_entity.id
_entity.type
_entity.pdbx_description
1 polymer ?
#
loop_
_entity_poly.entity_id
_entity_poly.type
_entity_poly.pdbx_seq_one_letter_code
_entity_poly.pdbx_strand_id
1 'polypeptide(L)'
;MASGDTNIWVGGDTAGPNDPANDGNWALATAPADGEHVVVPAGIADGNQIGGGDLTVEGAGTNALLLASLTVEEGYDLTVGESDDYLMIDADQVVFAGTGEGYLNVANAERIVIAKAGTAAAAGQQMLYLKGPTNALLDIQAGSGEKIGLAGLAGETASFTTINISGGDVFIGEGVTCTTLNIYGGVVENAADIATINVYGGVLDNVGDCSGTITLRGGVMYYRGVGTTPNVYVTGDGTLDMSLDTQARRFGTTEIHQGAGFRDPWATVTYTNEIQLRHCGVGDVTLDFGDHIKFKPQTIS
;
A
#
# COMPACT_ATOMS: atom_id res chain seq x y z
N MET A 1 -27.05 -13.96 -8.09
CA MET A 1 -25.73 -14.47 -8.47
C MET A 1 -25.98 -15.82 -9.11
N ALA A 2 -25.77 -15.94 -10.42
CA ALA A 2 -25.54 -17.28 -10.98
C ALA A 2 -24.35 -17.87 -10.20
N SER A 3 -24.36 -19.14 -9.82
CA SER A 3 -23.15 -19.76 -9.29
C SER A 3 -22.15 -19.76 -10.44
N GLY A 4 -21.28 -18.74 -10.49
CA GLY A 4 -20.11 -18.79 -11.36
C GLY A 4 -19.36 -20.04 -10.96
N ASP A 5 -19.07 -20.89 -11.94
CA ASP A 5 -18.25 -22.07 -11.67
C ASP A 5 -16.87 -21.59 -11.18
N THR A 6 -16.30 -22.33 -10.23
CA THR A 6 -14.96 -22.03 -9.70
C THR A 6 -13.94 -22.80 -10.52
N ASN A 7 -13.04 -22.09 -11.17
CA ASN A 7 -11.94 -22.67 -11.92
C ASN A 7 -10.67 -22.66 -11.07
N ILE A 8 -10.04 -23.83 -10.94
CA ILE A 8 -8.91 -24.05 -10.03
C ILE A 8 -7.66 -24.29 -10.88
N TRP A 9 -6.61 -23.50 -10.63
CA TRP A 9 -5.31 -23.71 -11.24
C TRP A 9 -4.70 -25.03 -10.76
N VAL A 10 -4.20 -25.83 -11.70
CA VAL A 10 -3.48 -27.09 -11.41
C VAL A 10 -2.08 -27.12 -12.05
N GLY A 11 -1.80 -26.26 -13.04
CA GLY A 11 -0.51 -26.22 -13.75
C GLY A 11 -0.13 -27.55 -14.41
N GLY A 12 -1.12 -28.29 -14.91
CA GLY A 12 -0.96 -29.69 -15.31
C GLY A 12 -0.32 -29.92 -16.68
N ASP A 13 -0.23 -28.92 -17.56
CA ASP A 13 0.27 -29.13 -18.92
C ASP A 13 1.79 -29.02 -19.04
N THR A 14 2.41 -30.01 -19.67
CA THR A 14 3.84 -30.01 -19.97
C THR A 14 4.25 -29.10 -21.13
N ALA A 15 3.33 -28.72 -22.03
CA ALA A 15 3.64 -27.90 -23.20
C ALA A 15 3.62 -26.38 -22.92
N GLY A 16 3.03 -25.98 -21.80
CA GLY A 16 2.96 -24.60 -21.32
C GLY A 16 2.46 -24.56 -19.87
N PRO A 17 3.22 -25.09 -18.90
CA PRO A 17 2.76 -25.31 -17.51
C PRO A 17 2.33 -24.05 -16.77
N ASN A 18 2.74 -22.90 -17.31
CA ASN A 18 2.59 -21.59 -16.69
C ASN A 18 1.61 -20.68 -17.45
N ASP A 19 1.02 -21.15 -18.55
CA ASP A 19 0.14 -20.35 -19.41
C ASP A 19 -1.32 -20.40 -18.90
N PRO A 20 -1.88 -19.28 -18.41
CA PRO A 20 -3.27 -19.22 -17.95
C PRO A 20 -4.30 -19.40 -19.08
N ALA A 21 -3.94 -19.22 -20.34
CA ALA A 21 -4.85 -19.44 -21.47
C ALA A 21 -4.99 -20.93 -21.83
N ASN A 22 -4.15 -21.80 -21.27
CA ASN A 22 -4.14 -23.22 -21.60
C ASN A 22 -5.13 -24.02 -20.74
N ASP A 23 -6.17 -24.54 -21.38
CA ASP A 23 -7.18 -25.44 -20.80
C ASP A 23 -6.60 -26.55 -19.92
N GLY A 24 -5.44 -27.12 -20.29
CA GLY A 24 -4.80 -28.21 -19.55
C GLY A 24 -4.26 -27.82 -18.17
N ASN A 25 -4.13 -26.53 -17.88
CA ASN A 25 -3.69 -26.02 -16.58
C ASN A 25 -4.82 -25.78 -15.59
N TRP A 26 -6.06 -26.08 -15.98
CA TRP A 26 -7.27 -25.81 -15.21
C TRP A 26 -8.00 -27.10 -14.84
N ALA A 27 -8.53 -27.17 -13.62
CA ALA A 27 -9.22 -28.37 -13.12
C ALA A 27 -10.46 -28.75 -13.94
N LEU A 28 -11.11 -27.76 -14.57
CA LEU A 28 -12.25 -27.97 -15.48
C LEU A 28 -11.84 -28.36 -16.91
N ALA A 29 -10.53 -28.44 -17.20
CA ALA A 29 -9.97 -28.63 -18.52
C ALA A 29 -10.47 -27.58 -19.54
N THR A 30 -10.73 -26.37 -19.05
CA THR A 30 -11.10 -25.17 -19.81
C THR A 30 -10.50 -23.96 -19.13
N ALA A 31 -9.96 -23.01 -19.89
CA ALA A 31 -9.53 -21.72 -19.37
C ALA A 31 -10.70 -20.96 -18.73
N PRO A 32 -10.44 -20.07 -17.75
CA PRO A 32 -11.48 -19.30 -17.11
C PRO A 32 -12.30 -18.48 -18.11
N ALA A 33 -13.59 -18.35 -17.84
CA ALA A 33 -14.53 -17.53 -18.61
C ALA A 33 -15.04 -16.33 -17.81
N ASP A 34 -15.74 -15.42 -18.48
CA ASP A 34 -16.25 -14.18 -17.86
C ASP A 34 -17.22 -14.52 -16.72
N GLY A 35 -17.02 -13.86 -15.58
CA GLY A 35 -17.83 -14.04 -14.37
C GLY A 35 -17.46 -15.27 -13.54
N GLU A 36 -16.42 -16.02 -13.89
CA GLU A 36 -15.93 -17.14 -13.08
C GLU A 36 -15.09 -16.69 -11.88
N HIS A 37 -15.00 -17.57 -10.90
CA HIS A 37 -14.08 -17.43 -9.77
C HIS A 37 -12.82 -18.23 -10.05
N VAL A 38 -11.66 -17.58 -10.00
CA VAL A 38 -10.36 -18.25 -10.20
C VAL A 38 -9.68 -18.43 -8.86
N VAL A 39 -9.24 -19.66 -8.59
CA VAL A 39 -8.49 -20.02 -7.37
C VAL A 39 -7.16 -20.62 -7.76
N VAL A 40 -6.10 -20.08 -7.17
CA VAL A 40 -4.74 -20.61 -7.21
C VAL A 40 -4.47 -21.25 -5.85
N PRO A 41 -4.57 -22.59 -5.75
CA PRO A 41 -4.56 -23.25 -4.46
C PRO A 41 -3.15 -23.35 -3.88
N ALA A 42 -3.09 -23.57 -2.58
CA ALA A 42 -1.83 -23.84 -1.88
C ALA A 42 -1.21 -25.19 -2.28
N GLY A 43 0.11 -25.33 -2.08
CA GLY A 43 0.78 -26.64 -2.16
C GLY A 43 0.88 -27.25 -3.57
N ILE A 44 0.75 -26.44 -4.61
CA ILE A 44 1.09 -26.83 -5.98
C ILE A 44 2.60 -27.10 -6.06
N ALA A 45 3.00 -28.21 -6.69
CA ALA A 45 4.38 -28.66 -6.72
C ALA A 45 5.30 -27.76 -7.58
N ASP A 46 6.59 -27.76 -7.25
CA ASP A 46 7.65 -27.05 -7.98
C ASP A 46 7.58 -27.28 -9.50
N GLY A 47 7.53 -26.19 -10.26
CA GLY A 47 7.45 -26.19 -11.72
C GLY A 47 6.09 -25.80 -12.31
N ASN A 48 5.05 -25.69 -11.47
CA ASN A 48 3.70 -25.27 -11.86
C ASN A 48 3.42 -23.82 -11.45
N GLN A 49 4.33 -22.91 -11.83
CA GLN A 49 4.17 -21.48 -11.58
C GLN A 49 3.01 -20.94 -12.41
N ILE A 50 2.40 -19.82 -12.00
CA ILE A 50 1.55 -19.04 -12.91
C ILE A 50 2.47 -18.01 -13.54
N GLY A 51 2.74 -18.18 -14.83
CA GLY A 51 3.75 -17.38 -15.55
C GLY A 51 3.34 -15.92 -15.71
N GLY A 52 4.28 -15.14 -16.25
CA GLY A 52 3.97 -13.87 -16.92
C GLY A 52 2.98 -14.10 -18.05
N GLY A 53 2.01 -13.20 -18.17
CA GLY A 53 0.98 -13.28 -19.18
C GLY A 53 -0.37 -12.74 -18.71
N ASP A 54 -1.26 -12.63 -19.67
CA ASP A 54 -2.62 -12.20 -19.45
C ASP A 54 -3.46 -13.35 -18.90
N LEU A 55 -4.17 -13.21 -17.78
CA LEU A 55 -5.31 -14.10 -17.49
C LEU A 55 -6.47 -13.73 -18.42
N THR A 56 -6.27 -13.93 -19.73
CA THR A 56 -7.21 -13.57 -20.79
C THR A 56 -7.42 -14.72 -21.74
N VAL A 57 -8.60 -14.74 -22.35
CA VAL A 57 -8.90 -15.59 -23.49
C VAL A 57 -8.07 -15.06 -24.67
N GLU A 58 -7.16 -15.88 -25.20
CA GLU A 58 -6.30 -15.64 -26.37
C GLU A 58 -6.56 -14.32 -27.14
N GLY A 59 -5.63 -13.37 -27.03
CA GLY A 59 -5.57 -12.25 -27.99
C GLY A 59 -5.14 -10.93 -27.39
N ALA A 60 -3.83 -10.78 -27.21
CA ALA A 60 -3.06 -9.54 -27.15
C ALA A 60 -3.88 -8.22 -27.05
N GLY A 61 -4.03 -7.72 -25.83
CA GLY A 61 -4.26 -6.30 -25.57
C GLY A 61 -5.71 -5.90 -25.33
N THR A 62 -5.93 -5.26 -24.19
CA THR A 62 -7.12 -4.49 -23.78
C THR A 62 -8.41 -5.25 -23.46
N ASN A 63 -8.49 -6.56 -23.71
CA ASN A 63 -9.66 -7.37 -23.35
C ASN A 63 -9.29 -8.34 -22.23
N ALA A 64 -9.10 -7.80 -21.03
CA ALA A 64 -8.92 -8.64 -19.87
C ALA A 64 -10.22 -9.43 -19.59
N LEU A 65 -10.12 -10.73 -19.28
CA LEU A 65 -11.26 -11.55 -18.93
C LEU A 65 -11.86 -10.99 -17.64
N LEU A 66 -13.16 -10.67 -17.62
CA LEU A 66 -13.79 -10.08 -16.44
C LEU A 66 -14.15 -11.18 -15.46
N LEU A 67 -13.26 -11.47 -14.53
CA LEU A 67 -13.50 -12.45 -13.47
C LEU A 67 -14.44 -11.90 -12.41
N ALA A 68 -15.22 -12.79 -11.78
CA ALA A 68 -15.89 -12.45 -10.54
C ALA A 68 -14.88 -12.29 -9.39
N SER A 69 -13.83 -13.11 -9.35
CA SER A 69 -12.72 -12.93 -8.41
C SER A 69 -11.47 -13.70 -8.79
N LEU A 70 -10.32 -13.22 -8.35
CA LEU A 70 -9.07 -13.99 -8.25
C LEU A 70 -8.71 -14.21 -6.77
N THR A 71 -8.42 -15.46 -6.39
CA THR A 71 -7.88 -15.80 -5.07
C THR A 71 -6.60 -16.62 -5.22
N VAL A 72 -5.49 -16.10 -4.70
CA VAL A 72 -4.25 -16.85 -4.48
C VAL A 72 -4.21 -17.26 -3.01
N GLU A 73 -4.28 -18.56 -2.74
CA GLU A 73 -4.40 -19.10 -1.38
C GLU A 73 -3.10 -19.03 -0.57
N GLU A 74 -3.25 -19.02 0.75
CA GLU A 74 -2.11 -19.06 1.66
C GLU A 74 -1.35 -20.39 1.53
N GLY A 75 -0.04 -20.30 1.30
CA GLY A 75 0.83 -21.46 1.09
C GLY A 75 1.13 -21.75 -0.38
N TYR A 76 0.67 -20.89 -1.30
CA TYR A 76 1.25 -20.80 -2.64
C TYR A 76 2.57 -20.03 -2.57
N ASP A 77 3.69 -20.69 -2.85
CA ASP A 77 5.05 -20.15 -2.71
C ASP A 77 5.80 -19.98 -4.05
N LEU A 78 5.12 -20.29 -5.15
CA LEU A 78 5.63 -20.15 -6.50
C LEU A 78 5.46 -18.71 -7.03
N THR A 79 6.17 -18.42 -8.11
CA THR A 79 6.07 -17.12 -8.79
C THR A 79 4.67 -16.92 -9.41
N VAL A 80 4.19 -15.67 -9.41
CA VAL A 80 3.01 -15.20 -10.13
C VAL A 80 3.40 -14.01 -10.99
N GLY A 81 3.38 -14.15 -12.31
CA GLY A 81 3.82 -13.08 -13.21
C GLY A 81 5.33 -12.83 -13.17
N GLU A 82 5.83 -11.90 -13.98
CA GLU A 82 7.24 -11.54 -14.07
C GLU A 82 7.44 -10.02 -14.13
N SER A 83 8.65 -9.52 -13.83
CA SER A 83 8.94 -8.08 -13.77
C SER A 83 8.70 -7.35 -15.09
N ASP A 84 8.94 -8.02 -16.21
CA ASP A 84 8.75 -7.49 -17.55
C ASP A 84 7.36 -7.86 -18.13
N ASP A 85 6.63 -8.76 -17.47
CA ASP A 85 5.34 -9.28 -17.92
C ASP A 85 4.45 -9.64 -16.71
N TYR A 86 3.82 -8.62 -16.15
CA TYR A 86 2.92 -8.76 -15.00
C TYR A 86 1.75 -9.69 -15.34
N LEU A 87 1.26 -10.45 -14.35
CA LEU A 87 -0.03 -11.12 -14.48
C LEU A 87 -1.14 -10.06 -14.56
N MET A 88 -1.75 -9.92 -15.74
CA MET A 88 -2.85 -8.97 -15.96
C MET A 88 -4.16 -9.58 -15.43
N ILE A 89 -4.85 -8.83 -14.57
CA ILE A 89 -6.05 -9.28 -13.86
C ILE A 89 -7.16 -8.26 -14.05
N ASP A 90 -8.35 -8.69 -14.42
CA ASP A 90 -9.56 -7.88 -14.41
C ASP A 90 -10.62 -8.64 -13.63
N ALA A 91 -10.86 -8.22 -12.38
CA ALA A 91 -11.69 -8.97 -11.46
C ALA A 91 -12.40 -8.03 -10.49
N ASP A 92 -13.66 -8.29 -10.14
CA ASP A 92 -14.37 -7.46 -9.15
C ASP A 92 -13.64 -7.46 -7.78
N GLN A 93 -13.04 -8.61 -7.43
CA GLN A 93 -12.28 -8.81 -6.21
C GLN A 93 -10.97 -9.57 -6.45
N VAL A 94 -9.89 -9.11 -5.83
CA VAL A 94 -8.60 -9.82 -5.79
C VAL A 94 -8.19 -10.10 -4.35
N VAL A 95 -7.86 -11.35 -4.04
CA VAL A 95 -7.27 -11.77 -2.77
C VAL A 95 -5.94 -12.45 -3.05
N PHE A 96 -4.86 -11.95 -2.45
CA PHE A 96 -3.54 -12.54 -2.57
C PHE A 96 -3.00 -12.93 -1.20
N ALA A 97 -2.62 -14.21 -1.05
CA ALA A 97 -1.99 -14.76 0.14
C ALA A 97 -0.76 -15.62 -0.18
N GLY A 98 -0.18 -15.47 -1.37
CA GLY A 98 1.04 -16.18 -1.77
C GLY A 98 2.30 -15.63 -1.10
N THR A 99 3.35 -16.44 -1.04
CA THR A 99 4.68 -16.05 -0.52
C THR A 99 5.78 -16.06 -1.58
N GLY A 100 5.50 -16.59 -2.77
CA GLY A 100 6.39 -16.46 -3.91
C GLY A 100 6.48 -15.03 -4.41
N GLU A 101 7.36 -14.81 -5.38
CA GLU A 101 7.47 -13.52 -6.04
C GLU A 101 6.23 -13.26 -6.90
N GLY A 102 5.61 -12.09 -6.75
CA GLY A 102 4.37 -11.74 -7.42
C GLY A 102 4.50 -10.41 -8.17
N TYR A 103 4.07 -10.39 -9.42
CA TYR A 103 3.95 -9.20 -10.28
C TYR A 103 2.51 -9.14 -10.80
N LEU A 104 1.65 -8.37 -10.13
CA LEU A 104 0.21 -8.29 -10.43
C LEU A 104 -0.16 -6.94 -11.00
N ASN A 105 -0.84 -6.94 -12.15
CA ASN A 105 -1.39 -5.73 -12.75
C ASN A 105 -2.91 -5.85 -12.83
N VAL A 106 -3.57 -5.28 -11.84
CA VAL A 106 -5.01 -5.34 -11.68
C VAL A 106 -5.63 -4.17 -12.45
N ALA A 107 -6.24 -4.46 -13.60
CA ALA A 107 -6.88 -3.48 -14.47
C ALA A 107 -8.15 -2.90 -13.85
N ASN A 108 -9.01 -3.76 -13.28
CA ASN A 108 -10.17 -3.36 -12.48
C ASN A 108 -10.27 -4.24 -11.22
N ALA A 109 -10.71 -3.63 -10.13
CA ALA A 109 -11.21 -4.27 -8.92
C ALA A 109 -11.91 -3.23 -8.04
N GLU A 110 -13.00 -3.61 -7.39
CA GLU A 110 -13.58 -2.79 -6.32
C GLU A 110 -12.74 -2.89 -5.05
N ARG A 111 -12.19 -4.09 -4.80
CA ARG A 111 -11.41 -4.40 -3.60
C ARG A 111 -10.26 -5.35 -3.88
N ILE A 112 -9.09 -4.99 -3.36
CA ILE A 112 -7.90 -5.84 -3.33
C ILE A 112 -7.52 -6.11 -1.88
N VAL A 113 -7.31 -7.37 -1.53
CA VAL A 113 -6.84 -7.79 -0.21
C VAL A 113 -5.50 -8.51 -0.36
N ILE A 114 -4.46 -7.97 0.26
CA ILE A 114 -3.16 -8.64 0.39
C ILE A 114 -3.08 -9.20 1.80
N ALA A 115 -3.48 -10.46 1.95
CA ALA A 115 -3.48 -11.15 3.22
C ALA A 115 -2.07 -11.60 3.64
N LYS A 116 -1.22 -11.91 2.66
CA LYS A 116 0.14 -12.37 2.88
C LYS A 116 1.03 -12.03 1.68
N ALA A 117 2.31 -11.82 1.93
CA ALA A 117 3.34 -11.73 0.90
C ALA A 117 4.63 -12.46 1.33
N GLY A 118 5.58 -12.62 0.42
CA GLY A 118 6.90 -13.17 0.73
C GLY A 118 7.79 -12.18 1.51
N THR A 119 8.91 -12.69 2.01
CA THR A 119 10.03 -11.87 2.53
C THR A 119 11.09 -11.69 1.45
N ALA A 120 11.53 -10.45 1.19
CA ALA A 120 12.50 -10.17 0.13
C ALA A 120 13.88 -10.78 0.40
N ALA A 121 14.51 -11.33 -0.64
CA ALA A 121 15.84 -11.92 -0.55
C ALA A 121 16.95 -10.87 -0.39
N ALA A 122 16.74 -9.64 -0.87
CA ALA A 122 17.69 -8.53 -0.74
C ALA A 122 17.03 -7.22 -0.31
N ALA A 123 17.83 -6.31 0.23
CA ALA A 123 17.38 -4.97 0.60
C ALA A 123 16.93 -4.18 -0.64
N GLY A 124 15.81 -3.46 -0.51
CA GLY A 124 15.23 -2.66 -1.59
C GLY A 124 14.39 -3.45 -2.59
N GLN A 125 14.33 -4.78 -2.50
CA GLN A 125 13.41 -5.59 -3.27
C GLN A 125 12.08 -5.77 -2.53
N GLN A 126 11.00 -5.88 -3.31
CA GLN A 126 9.70 -6.32 -2.84
C GLN A 126 9.44 -7.75 -3.29
N MET A 127 8.55 -8.46 -2.60
CA MET A 127 8.12 -9.79 -3.01
C MET A 127 6.81 -9.76 -3.78
N LEU A 128 5.94 -8.80 -3.47
CA LEU A 128 4.76 -8.53 -4.27
C LEU A 128 4.87 -7.13 -4.86
N TYR A 129 4.86 -7.03 -6.19
CA TYR A 129 4.69 -5.79 -6.94
C TYR A 129 3.27 -5.71 -7.45
N LEU A 130 2.55 -4.66 -7.06
CA LEU A 130 1.16 -4.44 -7.43
C LEU A 130 1.00 -3.13 -8.19
N LYS A 131 0.48 -3.24 -9.41
CA LYS A 131 -0.13 -2.14 -10.15
C LYS A 131 -1.64 -2.26 -9.97
N GLY A 132 -2.22 -1.32 -9.24
CA GLY A 132 -3.64 -1.33 -8.94
C GLY A 132 -4.47 -0.63 -10.02
N PRO A 133 -5.79 -0.85 -10.01
CA PRO A 133 -6.73 -0.24 -10.96
C PRO A 133 -6.90 1.24 -10.64
N THR A 134 -7.96 1.87 -11.15
CA THR A 134 -8.39 3.19 -10.68
C THR A 134 -9.52 3.04 -9.66
N ASN A 135 -9.43 3.75 -8.52
CA ASN A 135 -10.47 3.86 -7.48
C ASN A 135 -10.77 2.59 -6.66
N ALA A 136 -9.83 1.67 -6.52
CA ALA A 136 -10.01 0.52 -5.63
C ALA A 136 -9.82 0.86 -4.14
N LEU A 137 -10.44 0.05 -3.28
CA LEU A 137 -10.02 -0.13 -1.89
C LEU A 137 -8.92 -1.20 -1.82
N LEU A 138 -7.77 -0.86 -1.25
CA LEU A 138 -6.67 -1.78 -1.00
C LEU A 138 -6.53 -2.05 0.51
N ASP A 139 -6.65 -3.30 0.92
CA ASP A 139 -6.44 -3.76 2.30
C ASP A 139 -5.18 -4.64 2.38
N ILE A 140 -4.14 -4.17 3.06
CA ILE A 140 -2.91 -4.92 3.33
C ILE A 140 -2.94 -5.42 4.78
N GLN A 141 -2.91 -6.75 4.94
CA GLN A 141 -2.96 -7.46 6.23
C GLN A 141 -1.70 -8.30 6.48
N ALA A 142 -0.67 -8.09 5.68
CA ALA A 142 0.58 -8.83 5.68
C ALA A 142 1.30 -8.85 7.05
N GLY A 143 2.05 -9.92 7.29
CA GLY A 143 2.86 -10.12 8.49
C GLY A 143 4.10 -9.21 8.53
N SER A 144 4.75 -9.10 9.70
CA SER A 144 6.00 -8.34 9.84
C SER A 144 7.10 -8.91 8.94
N GLY A 145 7.78 -8.04 8.18
CA GLY A 145 8.88 -8.42 7.28
C GLY A 145 8.44 -8.92 5.90
N GLU A 146 7.14 -9.09 5.66
CA GLU A 146 6.59 -9.36 4.33
C GLU A 146 6.63 -8.07 3.48
N LYS A 147 7.06 -8.18 2.22
CA LYS A 147 7.52 -7.04 1.41
C LYS A 147 6.60 -6.78 0.22
N ILE A 148 5.99 -5.59 0.18
CA ILE A 148 4.97 -5.23 -0.82
C ILE A 148 5.33 -3.87 -1.43
N GLY A 149 5.34 -3.79 -2.76
CA GLY A 149 5.52 -2.57 -3.53
C GLY A 149 4.26 -2.20 -4.30
N LEU A 150 3.76 -0.98 -4.11
CA LEU A 150 2.67 -0.40 -4.90
C LEU A 150 3.27 0.53 -5.94
N ALA A 151 3.11 0.23 -7.24
CA ALA A 151 3.88 0.87 -8.31
C ALA A 151 5.37 0.98 -7.93
N GLY A 152 5.92 -0.16 -7.50
CA GLY A 152 7.21 -0.22 -6.80
C GLY A 152 8.41 -0.06 -7.73
N LEU A 153 8.26 -0.27 -9.03
CA LEU A 153 9.32 -0.07 -10.02
C LEU A 153 9.23 1.32 -10.65
N ALA A 154 10.36 1.80 -11.16
CA ALA A 154 10.46 3.12 -11.76
C ALA A 154 9.53 3.26 -12.98
N GLY A 155 8.74 4.33 -13.02
CA GLY A 155 7.81 4.63 -14.10
C GLY A 155 6.47 3.89 -14.01
N GLU A 156 6.25 3.05 -13.01
CA GLU A 156 4.95 2.43 -12.76
C GLU A 156 3.95 3.41 -12.15
N THR A 157 2.66 3.12 -12.35
CA THR A 157 1.56 3.89 -11.77
C THR A 157 0.48 2.97 -11.21
N ALA A 158 -0.26 3.46 -10.22
CA ALA A 158 -1.43 2.81 -9.64
C ALA A 158 -2.37 3.86 -9.04
N SER A 159 -3.68 3.56 -8.90
CA SER A 159 -4.63 4.55 -8.37
C SER A 159 -5.66 3.95 -7.39
N PHE A 160 -5.55 4.33 -6.12
CA PHE A 160 -6.41 3.82 -5.06
C PHE A 160 -7.26 4.96 -4.47
N THR A 161 -8.53 4.68 -4.16
CA THR A 161 -9.30 5.64 -3.35
C THR A 161 -8.84 5.57 -1.91
N THR A 162 -8.62 4.37 -1.38
CA THR A 162 -8.18 4.17 -0.01
C THR A 162 -7.21 3.00 0.08
N ILE A 163 -6.13 3.19 0.83
CA ILE A 163 -5.16 2.15 1.18
C ILE A 163 -5.20 1.97 2.70
N ASN A 164 -5.49 0.77 3.17
CA ASN A 164 -5.43 0.39 4.58
C ASN A 164 -4.26 -0.57 4.80
N ILE A 165 -3.34 -0.23 5.71
CA ILE A 165 -2.15 -1.03 6.01
C ILE A 165 -2.20 -1.45 7.47
N SER A 166 -2.34 -2.75 7.73
CA SER A 166 -2.38 -3.30 9.09
C SER A 166 -1.04 -3.93 9.52
N GLY A 167 -0.15 -4.19 8.57
CA GLY A 167 1.16 -4.82 8.77
C GLY A 167 1.98 -4.84 7.48
N GLY A 168 3.08 -5.59 7.47
CA GLY A 168 4.02 -5.63 6.35
C GLY A 168 5.03 -4.49 6.34
N ASP A 169 5.97 -4.63 5.41
CA ASP A 169 6.94 -3.63 5.02
C ASP A 169 6.55 -3.16 3.61
N VAL A 170 5.86 -2.02 3.54
CA VAL A 170 5.16 -1.55 2.33
C VAL A 170 5.89 -0.35 1.73
N PHE A 171 6.21 -0.43 0.45
CA PHE A 171 6.71 0.70 -0.34
C PHE A 171 5.61 1.21 -1.26
N ILE A 172 5.29 2.51 -1.17
CA ILE A 172 4.34 3.21 -2.03
C ILE A 172 5.14 4.11 -2.96
N GLY A 173 5.25 3.73 -4.23
CA GLY A 173 6.03 4.46 -5.23
C GLY A 173 5.43 5.80 -5.63
N GLU A 174 6.24 6.68 -6.22
CA GLU A 174 5.86 8.05 -6.61
C GLU A 174 4.69 8.10 -7.61
N GLY A 175 4.50 7.05 -8.41
CA GLY A 175 3.42 6.95 -9.40
C GLY A 175 2.07 6.54 -8.83
N VAL A 176 1.96 6.33 -7.51
CA VAL A 176 0.68 6.01 -6.87
C VAL A 176 -0.13 7.29 -6.67
N THR A 177 -1.39 7.27 -7.12
CA THR A 177 -2.39 8.26 -6.72
C THR A 177 -3.24 7.66 -5.61
N CYS A 178 -3.33 8.35 -4.46
CA CYS A 178 -4.16 7.89 -3.33
C CYS A 178 -4.88 9.06 -2.65
N THR A 179 -6.18 8.90 -2.39
CA THR A 179 -6.95 9.92 -1.64
C THR A 179 -6.76 9.76 -0.13
N THR A 180 -6.78 8.54 0.39
CA THR A 180 -6.67 8.28 1.84
C THR A 180 -5.76 7.10 2.14
N LEU A 181 -4.70 7.35 2.89
CA LEU A 181 -3.82 6.32 3.44
C LEU A 181 -4.08 6.15 4.93
N ASN A 182 -4.47 4.95 5.35
CA ASN A 182 -4.65 4.58 6.74
C ASN A 182 -3.61 3.54 7.15
N ILE A 183 -2.84 3.84 8.20
CA ILE A 183 -1.79 2.96 8.70
C ILE A 183 -2.12 2.55 10.13
N TYR A 184 -2.44 1.28 10.32
CA TYR A 184 -2.71 0.67 11.62
C TYR A 184 -1.48 -0.05 12.18
N GLY A 185 -0.54 -0.45 11.33
CA GLY A 185 0.70 -1.14 11.70
C GLY A 185 1.68 -1.26 10.52
N GLY A 186 2.77 -1.99 10.75
CA GLY A 186 3.82 -2.21 9.74
C GLY A 186 4.86 -1.08 9.65
N VAL A 187 5.73 -1.20 8.65
CA VAL A 187 6.71 -0.17 8.25
C VAL A 187 6.36 0.27 6.84
N VAL A 188 6.02 1.54 6.66
CA VAL A 188 5.57 2.08 5.38
C VAL A 188 6.55 3.14 4.92
N GLU A 189 7.04 3.03 3.70
CA GLU A 189 7.74 4.10 3.00
C GLU A 189 6.80 4.65 1.92
N ASN A 190 6.48 5.94 2.00
CA ASN A 190 5.61 6.61 1.06
C ASN A 190 6.36 7.68 0.26
N ALA A 191 6.46 7.47 -1.05
CA ALA A 191 6.99 8.44 -2.02
C ALA A 191 5.88 9.17 -2.79
N ALA A 192 4.60 8.77 -2.64
CA ALA A 192 3.48 9.37 -3.34
C ALA A 192 2.91 10.60 -2.63
N ASP A 193 2.34 11.51 -3.41
CA ASP A 193 1.54 12.63 -2.89
C ASP A 193 0.16 12.13 -2.47
N ILE A 194 -0.17 12.24 -1.18
CA ILE A 194 -1.42 11.70 -0.62
C ILE A 194 -2.24 12.81 0.03
N ALA A 195 -3.52 12.89 -0.34
CA ALA A 195 -4.39 13.96 0.15
C ALA A 195 -4.67 13.85 1.66
N THR A 196 -4.92 12.65 2.17
CA THR A 196 -5.18 12.42 3.60
C THR A 196 -4.37 11.24 4.11
N ILE A 197 -3.58 11.45 5.17
CA ILE A 197 -2.77 10.42 5.83
C ILE A 197 -3.26 10.28 7.28
N ASN A 198 -3.64 9.08 7.67
CA ASN A 198 -4.02 8.72 9.03
C ASN A 198 -3.08 7.64 9.57
N VAL A 199 -2.37 7.93 10.65
CA VAL A 199 -1.47 6.99 11.32
C VAL A 199 -2.06 6.64 12.70
N TYR A 200 -2.49 5.40 12.86
CA TYR A 200 -3.02 4.84 14.10
C TYR A 200 -1.97 4.00 14.83
N GLY A 201 -0.97 3.48 14.12
CA GLY A 201 0.14 2.68 14.65
C GLY A 201 1.24 2.48 13.60
N GLY A 202 2.26 1.69 13.93
CA GLY A 202 3.37 1.40 13.01
C GLY A 202 4.36 2.56 12.85
N VAL A 203 5.14 2.48 11.76
CA VAL A 203 6.10 3.51 11.34
C VAL A 203 5.81 3.91 9.90
N LEU A 204 5.69 5.21 9.67
CA LEU A 204 5.59 5.79 8.33
C LEU A 204 6.82 6.67 8.07
N ASP A 205 7.58 6.36 7.04
CA ASP A 205 8.57 7.26 6.46
C ASP A 205 7.99 7.90 5.20
N ASN A 206 7.66 9.18 5.29
CA ASN A 206 6.88 9.89 4.27
C ASN A 206 7.76 10.92 3.55
N VAL A 207 8.15 10.59 2.33
CA VAL A 207 8.92 11.44 1.41
C VAL A 207 8.00 12.25 0.51
N GLY A 208 6.85 11.70 0.12
CA GLY A 208 5.84 12.40 -0.67
C GLY A 208 5.16 13.54 0.10
N ASP A 209 4.54 14.48 -0.59
CA ASP A 209 3.83 15.58 0.06
C ASP A 209 2.42 15.15 0.53
N CYS A 210 1.91 15.82 1.56
CA CYS A 210 0.50 15.71 1.93
C CYS A 210 -0.24 17.00 1.59
N SER A 211 -1.10 16.95 0.58
CA SER A 211 -1.83 18.13 0.06
C SER A 211 -3.07 18.50 0.89
N GLY A 212 -3.47 17.67 1.86
CA GLY A 212 -4.66 17.90 2.69
C GLY A 212 -4.38 17.78 4.18
N THR A 213 -4.61 16.60 4.76
CA THR A 213 -4.62 16.43 6.21
C THR A 213 -3.77 15.25 6.66
N ILE A 214 -2.93 15.50 7.66
CA ILE A 214 -2.21 14.47 8.41
C ILE A 214 -2.84 14.34 9.80
N THR A 215 -3.25 13.12 10.17
CA THR A 215 -3.73 12.80 11.52
C THR A 215 -2.94 11.66 12.11
N LEU A 216 -2.22 11.89 13.22
CA LEU A 216 -1.52 10.86 13.97
C LEU A 216 -2.25 10.63 15.28
N ARG A 217 -2.66 9.40 15.54
CA ARG A 217 -3.27 8.95 16.81
C ARG A 217 -2.40 7.97 17.59
N GLY A 218 -1.37 7.44 16.94
CA GLY A 218 -0.38 6.51 17.46
C GLY A 218 0.76 6.35 16.45
N GLY A 219 1.74 5.50 16.74
CA GLY A 219 2.87 5.24 15.85
C GLY A 219 3.82 6.44 15.67
N VAL A 220 4.71 6.33 14.69
CA VAL A 220 5.70 7.37 14.35
C VAL A 220 5.62 7.68 12.86
N MET A 221 5.55 8.96 12.51
CA MET A 221 5.73 9.44 11.15
C MET A 221 7.03 10.24 11.07
N TYR A 222 7.97 9.78 10.25
CA TYR A 222 9.11 10.57 9.80
C TYR A 222 8.66 11.37 8.57
N TYR A 223 8.43 12.67 8.74
CA TYR A 223 7.98 13.54 7.65
C TYR A 223 9.18 14.17 6.95
N ARG A 224 9.33 13.89 5.64
CA ARG A 224 10.37 14.40 4.75
C ARG A 224 9.82 15.09 3.49
N GLY A 225 8.50 15.34 3.45
CA GLY A 225 7.89 16.17 2.42
C GLY A 225 8.26 17.65 2.58
N VAL A 226 8.26 18.40 1.48
CA VAL A 226 8.67 19.82 1.40
C VAL A 226 7.52 20.77 1.09
N GLY A 227 6.36 20.22 0.73
CA GLY A 227 5.17 20.96 0.35
C GLY A 227 4.47 21.67 1.50
N THR A 228 3.26 22.11 1.20
CA THR A 228 2.34 22.66 2.19
C THR A 228 1.34 21.61 2.60
N THR A 229 1.28 21.29 3.89
CA THR A 229 0.21 20.47 4.47
C THR A 229 -0.78 21.37 5.20
N PRO A 230 -2.02 21.52 4.68
CA PRO A 230 -3.02 22.39 5.27
C PRO A 230 -3.35 22.09 6.74
N ASN A 231 -3.47 20.83 7.12
CA ASN A 231 -3.85 20.45 8.48
C ASN A 231 -2.98 19.33 9.03
N VAL A 232 -2.49 19.50 10.25
CA VAL A 232 -1.71 18.51 10.99
C VAL A 232 -2.30 18.36 12.38
N TYR A 233 -2.75 17.17 12.71
CA TYR A 233 -3.32 16.82 14.00
C TYR A 233 -2.51 15.68 14.62
N VAL A 234 -1.87 15.92 15.77
CA VAL A 234 -1.11 14.90 16.50
C VAL A 234 -1.78 14.69 17.85
N THR A 235 -2.24 13.47 18.11
CA THR A 235 -2.99 13.09 19.31
C THR A 235 -2.62 11.70 19.80
N GLY A 236 -3.03 11.37 21.03
CA GLY A 236 -2.68 10.11 21.68
C GLY A 236 -1.17 9.94 21.75
N ASP A 237 -0.68 8.73 21.51
CA ASP A 237 0.75 8.42 21.56
C ASP A 237 1.45 8.61 20.19
N GLY A 238 0.82 9.34 19.27
CA GLY A 238 1.37 9.60 17.94
C GLY A 238 2.56 10.56 17.98
N THR A 239 3.58 10.28 17.16
CA THR A 239 4.77 11.15 17.03
C THR A 239 4.98 11.59 15.59
N LEU A 240 4.97 12.90 15.35
CA LEU A 240 5.41 13.50 14.10
C LEU A 240 6.85 13.98 14.25
N ASP A 241 7.76 13.41 13.45
CA ASP A 241 9.20 13.62 13.56
C ASP A 241 9.78 14.11 12.22
N MET A 242 10.42 15.27 12.25
CA MET A 242 11.04 15.94 11.10
C MET A 242 12.57 15.99 11.26
N SER A 243 13.15 15.24 12.20
CA SER A 243 14.59 15.25 12.48
C SER A 243 15.47 14.68 11.37
N LEU A 244 14.90 13.90 10.47
CA LEU A 244 15.63 13.23 9.38
C LEU A 244 15.84 14.10 8.13
N ASP A 245 15.23 15.28 8.07
CA ASP A 245 15.31 16.15 6.90
C ASP A 245 15.37 17.63 7.30
N THR A 246 16.33 18.36 6.74
CA THR A 246 16.58 19.78 7.00
C THR A 246 15.92 20.72 6.00
N GLN A 247 15.17 20.20 5.02
CA GLN A 247 14.48 21.01 4.03
C GLN A 247 13.29 21.76 4.63
N ALA A 248 13.07 22.99 4.17
CA ALA A 248 11.95 23.82 4.63
C ALA A 248 10.61 23.26 4.14
N ARG A 249 9.58 23.37 5.00
CA ARG A 249 8.21 22.92 4.70
C ARG A 249 7.18 23.84 5.35
N ARG A 250 5.91 23.68 5.01
CA ARG A 250 4.83 24.52 5.56
C ARG A 250 3.68 23.71 6.12
N PHE A 251 3.29 24.01 7.35
CA PHE A 251 2.05 23.51 7.94
C PHE A 251 1.02 24.62 8.08
N GLY A 252 -0.24 24.31 7.85
CA GLY A 252 -1.35 25.24 8.02
C GLY A 252 -1.80 25.30 9.48
N THR A 253 -2.91 24.63 9.77
CA THR A 253 -3.40 24.40 11.15
C THR A 253 -2.63 23.24 11.77
N THR A 254 -1.98 23.48 12.91
CA THR A 254 -1.25 22.44 13.65
C THR A 254 -1.79 22.34 15.06
N GLU A 255 -2.43 21.21 15.38
CA GLU A 255 -2.95 20.93 16.72
C GLU A 255 -2.24 19.73 17.32
N ILE A 256 -1.77 19.90 18.55
CA ILE A 256 -1.08 18.87 19.33
C ILE A 256 -1.90 18.65 20.60
N HIS A 257 -2.25 17.39 20.86
CA HIS A 257 -3.07 16.98 22.00
C HIS A 257 -2.24 16.18 23.02
N GLN A 258 -2.83 15.89 24.18
CA GLN A 258 -2.20 15.10 25.24
C GLN A 258 -1.61 13.78 24.72
N GLY A 259 -0.38 13.47 25.17
CA GLY A 259 0.39 12.28 24.81
C GLY A 259 1.29 12.46 23.58
N ALA A 260 0.97 13.44 22.72
CA ALA A 260 1.57 13.53 21.40
C ALA A 260 3.06 13.94 21.43
N GLY A 261 3.80 13.45 20.44
CA GLY A 261 5.16 13.86 20.13
C GLY A 261 5.23 14.74 18.88
N PHE A 262 5.93 15.86 18.95
CA PHE A 262 6.22 16.72 17.81
C PHE A 262 7.68 17.14 17.82
N ARG A 263 8.44 16.81 16.78
CA ARG A 263 9.89 17.04 16.71
C ARG A 263 10.31 17.70 15.41
N ASP A 264 10.70 18.96 15.49
CA ASP A 264 11.33 19.75 14.43
C ASP A 264 12.64 20.37 14.97
N PRO A 265 13.68 19.55 15.26
CA PRO A 265 14.92 20.02 15.89
C PRO A 265 15.70 21.03 15.04
N TRP A 266 15.37 21.11 13.75
CA TRP A 266 16.01 21.98 12.77
C TRP A 266 15.21 23.25 12.47
N ALA A 267 14.05 23.45 13.12
CA ALA A 267 13.14 24.58 12.90
C ALA A 267 12.78 24.77 11.41
N THR A 268 12.51 23.67 10.71
CA THR A 268 12.25 23.61 9.27
C THR A 268 10.82 23.97 8.90
N VAL A 269 9.89 23.89 9.85
CA VAL A 269 8.47 24.11 9.61
C VAL A 269 8.13 25.60 9.71
N THR A 270 7.58 26.15 8.63
CA THR A 270 6.85 27.41 8.67
C THR A 270 5.38 27.16 8.93
N TYR A 271 4.82 27.80 9.96
CA TYR A 271 3.40 27.66 10.29
C TYR A 271 2.58 28.81 9.71
N THR A 272 1.49 28.48 9.03
CA THR A 272 0.55 29.49 8.48
C THR A 272 -0.33 30.06 9.58
N ASN A 273 -0.76 29.20 10.51
CA ASN A 273 -1.46 29.55 11.74
C ASN A 273 -0.56 29.26 12.94
N GLU A 274 -0.92 29.73 14.13
CA GLU A 274 -0.18 29.39 15.35
C GLU A 274 -0.33 27.89 15.69
N ILE A 275 0.72 27.29 16.26
CA ILE A 275 0.64 25.91 16.82
C ILE A 275 -0.25 25.95 18.06
N GLN A 276 -1.19 25.02 18.15
CA GLN A 276 -2.15 24.95 19.24
C GLN A 276 -1.96 23.68 20.06
N LEU A 277 -1.76 23.85 21.37
CA LEU A 277 -1.96 22.76 22.33
C LEU A 277 -3.44 22.68 22.67
N ARG A 278 -4.12 21.59 22.26
CA ARG A 278 -5.57 21.46 22.40
C ARG A 278 -5.93 20.46 23.48
N HIS A 279 -6.57 20.97 24.53
CA HIS A 279 -6.98 20.21 25.72
C HIS A 279 -5.82 19.58 26.50
N CYS A 280 -4.63 20.20 26.45
CA CYS A 280 -3.44 19.73 27.17
C CYS A 280 -2.52 20.90 27.53
N GLY A 281 -1.64 20.69 28.51
CA GLY A 281 -0.53 21.60 28.84
C GLY A 281 0.77 21.19 28.16
N VAL A 282 1.81 22.02 28.28
CA VAL A 282 3.14 21.74 27.72
C VAL A 282 3.76 20.48 28.33
N GLY A 283 3.47 20.18 29.60
CA GLY A 283 3.98 18.97 30.26
C GLY A 283 3.29 17.67 29.84
N ASP A 284 2.18 17.76 29.08
CA ASP A 284 1.41 16.61 28.60
C ASP A 284 1.85 16.14 27.21
N VAL A 285 2.84 16.79 26.61
CA VAL A 285 3.31 16.56 25.24
C VAL A 285 4.83 16.52 25.20
N THR A 286 5.39 15.86 24.18
CA THR A 286 6.83 15.92 23.88
C THR A 286 7.05 16.88 22.73
N LEU A 287 7.69 18.02 23.00
CA LEU A 287 7.98 19.05 22.00
C LEU A 287 9.49 19.21 21.85
N ASP A 288 9.97 19.14 20.61
CA ASP A 288 11.32 19.53 20.22
C ASP A 288 11.21 20.47 19.03
N PHE A 289 11.66 21.71 19.19
CA PHE A 289 11.68 22.71 18.12
C PHE A 289 13.13 23.15 17.81
N GLY A 290 14.12 22.45 18.34
CA GLY A 290 15.51 22.86 18.30
C GLY A 290 15.85 24.02 19.25
N ASP A 291 16.96 24.68 18.97
CA ASP A 291 17.50 25.76 19.79
C ASP A 291 17.06 27.16 19.31
N HIS A 292 17.13 28.15 20.22
CA HIS A 292 16.87 29.57 19.93
C HIS A 292 15.45 29.92 19.45
N ILE A 293 14.46 29.10 19.79
CA ILE A 293 13.05 29.33 19.46
C ILE A 293 12.40 30.34 20.39
N LYS A 294 11.52 31.18 19.81
CA LYS A 294 10.70 32.14 20.55
C LYS A 294 9.26 31.68 20.57
N PHE A 295 8.71 31.48 21.77
CA PHE A 295 7.28 31.25 21.96
C PHE A 295 6.58 32.56 22.31
N LYS A 296 5.42 32.79 21.70
CA LYS A 296 4.53 33.87 22.07
C LYS A 296 3.24 33.26 22.65
N PRO A 297 3.07 33.24 23.97
CA PRO A 297 1.82 32.82 24.58
C PRO A 297 0.67 33.71 24.11
N GLN A 298 -0.44 33.09 23.70
CA GLN A 298 -1.68 33.80 23.43
C GLN A 298 -2.60 33.72 24.64
N THR A 299 -3.28 34.82 24.97
CA THR A 299 -4.34 34.80 25.98
C THR A 299 -5.60 34.21 25.35
N ILE A 300 -6.06 33.08 25.87
CA ILE A 300 -7.33 32.49 25.47
C ILE A 300 -8.42 33.20 26.29
N SER A 301 -9.30 33.94 25.59
CA SER A 301 -10.45 34.65 26.17
C SER A 301 -11.67 33.76 26.30
#